data_AF-A0A0Q3K192-F1
#
_entry.id   AF-A0A0Q3K192-F1
#
_cell.length_a   1.000
_cell.length_b   1.000
_cell.length_c   1.000
_cell.angle_alpha   90.00
_cell.angle_beta   90.00
_cell.angle_gamma   90.00
#
_symmetry.space_group_name_H-M   'P 1'
#
loop_
_entity.id
_entity.type
_entity.pdbx_description
1 polymer ?
#
loop_
_entity_poly.entity_id
_entity_poly.type
_entity_poly.pdbx_seq_one_letter_code
_entity_poly.pdbx_strand_id
1 'polypeptide(L)'
;MEETLNHLFINRPFSFECWLQLGIHWPLDANCLEILPEIKANFGSPIFFEVFVLAAWNIWKIRNNLIFKGVPAFVQTWRARLRADLTLLGFRVPQNLSSEISILIDYL
;
A
#
# COMPACT_ATOMS: atom_id res chain seq x y z
N MET A 1 23.88 -2.43 -0.21
CA MET A 1 22.91 -1.84 0.74
C MET A 1 22.05 -2.97 1.26
N GLU A 2 21.94 -3.09 2.57
CA GLU A 2 21.11 -4.11 3.24
C GLU A 2 19.62 -3.74 3.07
N GLU A 3 18.76 -4.75 2.90
CA GLU A 3 17.32 -4.54 2.72
C GLU A 3 16.65 -4.47 4.10
N THR A 4 16.31 -3.26 4.54
CA THR A 4 15.53 -3.00 5.76
C THR A 4 14.04 -2.84 5.45
N LEU A 5 13.16 -2.85 6.46
CA LEU A 5 11.73 -2.55 6.27
C LEU A 5 11.52 -1.18 5.62
N ASN A 6 12.20 -0.14 6.11
CA ASN A 6 12.12 1.20 5.52
C ASN A 6 12.67 1.22 4.09
N HIS A 7 13.77 0.53 3.82
CA HIS A 7 14.29 0.43 2.45
C HIS A 7 13.28 -0.26 1.53
N LEU A 8 12.71 -1.38 1.93
CA LEU A 8 11.78 -2.14 1.10
C LEU A 8 10.46 -1.40 0.85
N PHE A 9 9.86 -0.87 1.92
CA PHE A 9 8.50 -0.36 1.88
C PHE A 9 8.42 1.15 1.66
N ILE A 10 9.44 1.94 1.96
CA ILE A 10 9.33 3.41 1.94
C ILE A 10 10.34 4.02 0.97
N ASN A 11 11.63 3.79 1.18
CA ASN A 11 12.69 4.61 0.60
C ASN A 11 12.97 4.35 -0.89
N ARG A 12 12.38 3.31 -1.49
CA ARG A 12 12.57 3.01 -2.92
C ARG A 12 11.63 3.87 -3.76
N PRO A 13 12.09 4.37 -4.93
CA PRO A 13 11.22 5.14 -5.82
C PRO A 13 9.90 4.42 -6.15
N PHE A 14 9.96 3.11 -6.39
CA PHE A 14 8.79 2.28 -6.63
C PHE A 14 7.81 2.27 -5.45
N SER A 15 8.31 2.02 -4.23
CA SER A 15 7.45 1.90 -3.06
C SER A 15 6.88 3.25 -2.64
N PHE A 16 7.70 4.30 -2.69
CA PHE A 16 7.28 5.68 -2.45
C PHE A 16 6.14 6.08 -3.39
N GLU A 17 6.29 5.82 -4.69
CA GLU A 17 5.27 6.13 -5.68
C GLU A 17 3.95 5.36 -5.44
N CYS A 18 4.03 4.12 -4.96
CA CYS A 18 2.83 3.35 -4.57
C CYS A 18 2.07 4.02 -3.44
N TRP A 19 2.75 4.53 -2.40
CA TRP A 19 2.09 5.23 -1.30
C TRP A 19 1.46 6.56 -1.71
N LEU A 20 2.10 7.28 -2.65
CA LEU A 20 1.52 8.50 -3.23
C LEU A 20 0.16 8.24 -3.90
N GLN A 21 -0.03 7.07 -4.52
CA GLN A 21 -1.33 6.70 -5.10
C GLN A 21 -2.45 6.57 -4.07
N LEU A 22 -2.10 6.43 -2.79
CA LEU A 22 -3.04 6.35 -1.66
C LEU A 22 -3.12 7.67 -0.88
N GLY A 23 -2.47 8.73 -1.35
CA GLY A 23 -2.33 9.98 -0.60
C GLY A 23 -1.49 9.84 0.67
N ILE A 24 -0.68 8.78 0.79
CA ILE A 24 0.19 8.54 1.94
C ILE A 24 1.57 9.11 1.64
N HIS A 25 1.96 10.11 2.43
CA HIS A 25 3.27 10.75 2.34
C HIS A 25 4.16 10.30 3.50
N TRP A 26 5.32 9.75 3.16
CA TRP A 26 6.34 9.40 4.14
C TRP A 26 7.35 10.54 4.28
N PRO A 27 7.61 11.04 5.50
CA PRO A 27 8.73 11.95 5.74
C PRO A 27 10.06 11.28 5.41
N LEU A 28 11.05 12.09 5.01
CA LEU A 28 12.43 11.63 4.83
C LEU A 28 12.95 10.99 6.13
N ASP A 29 13.55 9.81 6.00
CA ASP A 29 14.16 9.04 7.09
C ASP A 29 13.22 8.63 8.24
N ALA A 30 11.90 8.63 8.00
CA ALA A 30 10.95 8.27 9.03
C ALA A 30 11.06 6.80 9.47
N ASN A 31 10.95 6.56 10.77
CA ASN A 31 10.69 5.22 11.28
C ASN A 31 9.23 4.86 11.01
N CYS A 32 9.01 3.85 10.17
CA CYS A 32 7.67 3.43 9.74
C CYS A 32 6.69 3.25 10.92
N LEU A 33 7.15 2.70 12.04
CA LEU A 33 6.28 2.36 13.17
C LEU A 33 5.97 3.57 14.05
N GLU A 34 6.89 4.52 14.16
CA GLU A 34 6.71 5.72 14.99
C GLU A 34 5.68 6.68 14.37
N ILE A 35 5.65 6.77 13.04
CA ILE A 35 4.79 7.72 12.33
C ILE A 35 3.45 7.12 11.89
N LEU A 36 3.29 5.81 12.02
CA LEU A 36 2.08 5.10 11.58
C LEU A 36 0.79 5.66 12.23
N PRO A 37 0.77 6.04 13.53
CA PRO A 37 -0.40 6.66 14.13
C PRO A 37 -0.81 7.97 13.46
N GLU A 38 0.16 8.80 13.07
CA GLU A 38 -0.08 10.07 12.38
C GLU A 38 -0.60 9.84 10.96
N ILE A 39 0.02 8.94 10.20
CA ILE A 39 -0.45 8.56 8.87
C ILE A 39 -1.88 8.04 8.94
N LYS A 40 -2.20 7.18 9.92
CA LYS A 40 -3.56 6.69 10.13
C LYS A 40 -4.55 7.83 10.37
N ALA A 41 -4.18 8.78 11.23
CA ALA A 41 -5.02 9.94 11.53
C ALA A 41 -5.28 10.79 10.29
N ASN A 42 -4.24 11.03 9.48
CA ASN A 42 -4.32 11.81 8.24
C ASN A 42 -5.10 11.09 7.12
N PHE A 43 -5.03 9.76 7.07
CA PHE A 43 -5.81 8.96 6.11
C PHE A 43 -7.33 9.07 6.36
N GLY A 44 -7.73 9.27 7.62
CA GLY A 44 -9.09 9.70 7.96
C GLY A 44 -10.22 8.69 7.72
N SER A 45 -9.90 7.41 7.46
CA SER A 45 -10.89 6.38 7.14
C SER A 45 -10.71 5.11 7.98
N PRO A 46 -11.81 4.42 8.38
CA PRO A 46 -11.74 3.22 9.22
C PRO A 46 -11.06 2.03 8.52
N ILE A 47 -10.92 2.04 7.20
CA ILE A 47 -10.29 0.97 6.42
C ILE A 47 -8.76 1.12 6.28
N PHE A 48 -8.15 2.02 7.06
CA PHE A 48 -6.73 2.35 6.94
C PHE A 48 -5.83 1.11 6.99
N PHE A 49 -5.99 0.25 8.00
CA PHE A 49 -5.08 -0.89 8.18
C PHE A 49 -5.25 -1.94 7.10
N GLU A 50 -6.47 -2.16 6.64
CA GLU A 50 -6.80 -3.05 5.54
C GLU A 50 -6.09 -2.60 4.26
N VAL A 51 -6.20 -1.31 3.93
CA VAL A 51 -5.55 -0.70 2.76
C VAL A 51 -4.03 -0.75 2.91
N PHE A 52 -3.52 -0.32 4.06
CA PHE A 52 -2.09 -0.26 4.34
C PHE A 52 -1.41 -1.63 4.23
N VAL A 53 -1.99 -2.66 4.86
CA VAL A 53 -1.44 -4.02 4.84
C VAL A 53 -1.48 -4.61 3.43
N LEU A 54 -2.58 -4.44 2.69
CA LEU A 54 -2.68 -4.93 1.31
C LEU A 54 -1.73 -4.18 0.36
N ALA A 55 -1.56 -2.88 0.54
CA ALA A 55 -0.61 -2.06 -0.21
C ALA A 55 0.83 -2.54 0.02
N ALA A 56 1.23 -2.68 1.28
CA ALA A 56 2.55 -3.20 1.67
C ALA A 56 2.76 -4.62 1.13
N TRP A 57 1.77 -5.50 1.28
CA TRP A 57 1.83 -6.87 0.77
C TRP A 57 2.07 -6.91 -0.75
N ASN A 58 1.41 -6.05 -1.51
CA ASN A 58 1.62 -5.96 -2.95
C ASN A 58 3.00 -5.39 -3.33
N ILE A 59 3.53 -4.43 -2.56
CA ILE A 59 4.92 -3.94 -2.74
C ILE A 59 5.90 -5.11 -2.56
N TRP A 60 5.75 -5.87 -1.48
CA TRP A 60 6.59 -7.04 -1.18
C TRP A 60 6.52 -8.09 -2.30
N LYS A 61 5.30 -8.46 -2.74
CA LYS A 61 5.10 -9.43 -3.85
C LYS A 61 5.79 -8.98 -5.14
N ILE A 62 5.68 -7.71 -5.52
CA ILE A 62 6.28 -7.19 -6.75
C ILE A 62 7.81 -7.13 -6.64
N ARG A 63 8.33 -6.69 -5.49
CA ARG A 63 9.77 -6.70 -5.24
C ARG A 63 10.35 -8.11 -5.33
N ASN A 64 9.68 -9.10 -4.75
CA ASN A 64 10.11 -10.49 -4.84
C ASN A 64 10.11 -11.01 -6.27
N ASN A 65 9.12 -10.65 -7.09
CA ASN A 65 9.15 -11.01 -8.51
C ASN A 65 10.33 -10.37 -9.26
N LEU A 66 10.72 -9.15 -8.90
CA LEU A 66 11.92 -8.52 -9.46
C LEU A 66 13.19 -9.29 -9.07
N ILE A 67 13.34 -9.64 -7.79
CA ILE A 67 14.54 -10.34 -7.28
C ILE A 67 14.64 -11.78 -7.81
N PHE A 68 13.56 -12.55 -7.72
CA PHE A 68 13.58 -13.99 -7.99
C PHE A 68 13.21 -14.36 -9.42
N LYS A 69 12.54 -13.47 -10.16
CA LYS A 69 12.04 -13.75 -11.51
C LYS A 69 12.46 -12.71 -12.55
N GLY A 70 13.20 -11.67 -12.16
CA GLY A 70 13.61 -10.60 -13.07
C GLY A 70 12.47 -9.78 -13.66
N VAL A 71 11.25 -9.86 -13.09
CA VAL A 71 10.08 -9.13 -13.61
C VAL A 71 10.15 -7.67 -13.14
N PRO A 72 10.13 -6.68 -14.04
CA PRO A 72 10.22 -5.27 -13.63
C PRO A 72 9.05 -4.84 -12.74
N ALA A 73 9.35 -3.95 -11.79
CA ALA A 73 8.36 -3.38 -10.89
C ALA A 73 7.67 -2.17 -11.54
N PHE A 74 6.35 -2.22 -11.68
CA PHE A 74 5.53 -1.14 -12.23
C PHE A 74 4.41 -0.77 -11.25
N VAL A 75 4.21 0.54 -11.04
CA VAL A 75 3.17 1.06 -10.14
C VAL A 75 1.77 0.67 -10.63
N GLN A 76 1.57 0.61 -11.94
CA GLN A 76 0.31 0.16 -12.55
C GLN A 76 -0.01 -1.29 -12.19
N THR A 77 1.01 -2.17 -12.19
CA THR A 77 0.85 -3.57 -11.77
C THR A 77 0.52 -3.66 -10.28
N TRP A 78 1.15 -2.83 -9.45
CA TRP A 78 0.84 -2.75 -8.02
C TRP A 78 -0.62 -2.30 -7.79
N ARG A 79 -1.02 -1.21 -8.45
CA ARG A 79 -2.36 -0.63 -8.36
C ARG A 79 -3.44 -1.63 -8.78
N ALA A 80 -3.25 -2.32 -9.91
CA ALA A 80 -4.18 -3.34 -10.38
C ALA A 80 -4.34 -4.50 -9.38
N ARG A 81 -3.24 -4.96 -8.76
CA ARG A 81 -3.30 -5.99 -7.72
C ARG A 81 -3.96 -5.50 -6.44
N LEU A 82 -3.69 -4.27 -6.03
CA LEU A 82 -4.33 -3.67 -4.86
C LEU A 82 -5.84 -3.55 -5.06
N ARG A 83 -6.30 -3.06 -6.23
CA ARG A 83 -7.73 -3.01 -6.58
C ARG A 83 -8.38 -4.39 -6.50
N ALA A 84 -7.72 -5.43 -7.01
CA ALA A 84 -8.23 -6.80 -6.95
C ALA A 84 -8.32 -7.31 -5.50
N ASP A 85 -7.27 -7.12 -4.70
CA ASP A 85 -7.24 -7.53 -3.29
C ASP A 85 -8.31 -6.77 -2.46
N LEU A 86 -8.49 -5.46 -2.69
CA LEU A 86 -9.53 -4.65 -2.06
C LEU A 86 -10.94 -5.07 -2.49
N THR A 87 -11.15 -5.38 -3.77
CA THR A 87 -12.44 -5.88 -4.27
C THR A 87 -12.82 -7.17 -3.53
N LEU A 88 -11.88 -8.10 -3.37
CA LEU A 88 -12.11 -9.34 -2.62
C LEU A 88 -12.39 -9.10 -1.14
N LEU A 89 -11.71 -8.12 -0.53
CA LEU A 89 -11.96 -7.72 0.86
C LEU A 89 -13.36 -7.12 1.03
N GLY A 90 -13.83 -6.30 0.08
CA GLY A 90 -15.15 -5.68 0.09
C GLY A 90 -16.31 -6.67 0.22
N PHE A 91 -16.15 -7.90 -0.28
CA PHE A 91 -17.14 -8.98 -0.12
C PHE A 91 -17.13 -9.68 1.25
N ARG A 92 -16.12 -9.42 2.09
CA ARG A 92 -15.89 -10.13 3.37
C ARG A 92 -16.07 -9.24 4.60
N VAL A 93 -16.20 -7.95 4.41
CA VAL A 93 -16.34 -6.96 5.48
C VAL A 93 -17.80 -6.47 5.59
N PRO A 94 -18.20 -5.88 6.72
CA PRO A 94 -19.50 -5.23 6.86
C PRO A 94 -19.75 -4.17 5.79
N GLN A 95 -21.03 -3.93 5.46
CA GLN A 95 -21.44 -3.07 4.35
C GLN A 95 -20.89 -1.63 4.43
N ASN A 96 -20.75 -1.07 5.63
CA ASN A 96 -20.19 0.26 5.83
C ASN A 96 -18.71 0.31 5.38
N LEU A 97 -17.90 -0.68 5.74
CA LEU A 97 -16.51 -0.77 5.29
C LEU A 97 -16.41 -1.13 3.80
N SER A 98 -17.32 -1.97 3.30
CA SER A 98 -17.39 -2.31 1.87
C SER A 98 -17.65 -1.07 1.00
N SER A 99 -18.48 -0.15 1.49
CA SER A 99 -18.78 1.11 0.82
C SER A 99 -17.56 2.03 0.78
N GLU A 100 -16.84 2.18 1.90
CA GLU A 100 -15.56 2.92 1.96
C GLU A 100 -14.51 2.33 0.99
N ILE A 101 -14.39 1.00 0.94
CA ILE A 101 -13.47 0.31 0.02
C ILE A 101 -13.83 0.58 -1.44
N SER A 102 -15.13 0.55 -1.76
CA SER A 102 -15.61 0.79 -3.13
C SER A 102 -15.27 2.20 -3.59
N ILE A 103 -15.47 3.21 -2.71
CA ILE A 103 -15.10 4.60 -2.98
C ILE A 103 -13.59 4.70 -3.27
N LEU A 104 -12.74 4.09 -2.43
CA LEU A 104 -11.30 4.10 -2.65
C LEU A 104 -10.91 3.45 -4.00
N ILE A 105 -11.54 2.34 -4.36
CA ILE A 105 -11.29 1.65 -5.63
C ILE A 105 -11.59 2.57 -6.81
N ASP A 106 -12.61 3.42 -6.76
CA ASP A 106 -12.94 4.33 -7.86
C ASP A 106 -11.85 5.40 -8.11
N TYR A 107 -11.09 5.78 -7.06
CA TYR A 107 -9.97 6.72 -7.17
C TYR A 107 -8.63 6.09 -7.55
N LEU A 108 -8.46 4.78 -7.33
CA LEU A 108 -7.21 4.05 -7.61
C LEU A 108 -7.04 3.73 -9.10
#